data_AF-A0A415C9J5-F1
#
_entry.id   AF-A0A415C9J5-F1
#
_cell.length_a   1.000
_cell.length_b   1.000
_cell.length_c   1.000
_cell.angle_alpha   90.00
_cell.angle_beta   90.00
_cell.angle_gamma   90.00
#
_symmetry.space_group_name_H-M   'P 1'
#
loop_
_entity.id
_entity.type
_entity.pdbx_description
1 polymer ?
#
loop_
_entity_poly.entity_id
_entity_poly.type
_entity_poly.pdbx_seq_one_letter_code
_entity_poly.pdbx_strand_id
1 'polypeptide(L)'
;MPSLDGYVIIESSDVPVPYHITSCGAGSINAAQGHSLAVSSARIACMSADIMRGQLHAGKLRRAVTGPCLKKLETMAYLLDNHMQSNPELKAKLRYLPVVPRMMSGMFINPTTFEISTHLTIGVQNYWSNIVLRQMGCRWLCTMTDIG
;
A
#
# COMPACT_ATOMS: atom_id res chain seq x y z
N MET A 1 -18.05 15.41 -7.06
CA MET A 1 -17.53 15.14 -5.71
C MET A 1 -16.20 15.87 -5.56
N PRO A 2 -15.85 16.41 -4.38
CA PRO A 2 -14.54 17.04 -4.20
C PRO A 2 -13.43 16.05 -4.52
N SER A 3 -12.42 16.49 -5.27
CA SER A 3 -11.25 15.69 -5.62
C SER A 3 -9.95 16.44 -5.38
N LEU A 4 -8.89 15.68 -5.16
CA LEU A 4 -7.52 16.15 -4.97
C LEU A 4 -6.60 15.28 -5.81
N ASP A 5 -5.92 15.91 -6.76
CA ASP A 5 -4.89 15.28 -7.58
C ASP A 5 -3.50 15.72 -7.10
N GLY A 6 -2.50 14.87 -7.32
CA GLY A 6 -1.11 15.20 -7.05
C GLY A 6 -0.17 14.05 -7.35
N TYR A 7 1.06 14.17 -6.88
CA TYR A 7 2.10 13.17 -7.12
C TYR A 7 2.87 12.83 -5.84
N VAL A 8 3.24 11.57 -5.68
CA VAL A 8 4.19 11.11 -4.65
C VAL A 8 5.54 10.85 -5.32
N ILE A 9 6.61 11.38 -4.74
CA ILE A 9 7.98 11.04 -5.13
C ILE A 9 8.43 9.87 -4.25
N ILE A 10 8.80 8.75 -4.87
CA ILE A 10 9.21 7.52 -4.19
C ILE A 10 10.53 7.09 -4.81
N GLU A 11 11.52 6.79 -3.98
CA GLU A 11 12.87 6.43 -4.44
C GLU A 11 12.91 5.22 -5.38
N SER A 12 11.94 4.30 -5.26
CA SER A 12 11.83 3.14 -6.14
C SER A 12 11.22 3.44 -7.51
N SER A 13 10.72 4.65 -7.75
CA SER A 13 10.13 5.07 -9.01
C SER A 13 10.93 6.20 -9.66
N ASP A 14 11.33 6.01 -10.92
CA ASP A 14 12.01 7.05 -11.71
C ASP A 14 11.07 8.22 -12.08
N VAL A 15 9.76 8.01 -11.95
CA VAL A 15 8.72 8.98 -12.31
C VAL A 15 7.84 9.26 -11.10
N PRO A 16 7.41 10.52 -10.87
CA PRO A 16 6.43 10.84 -9.83
C PRO A 16 5.15 10.01 -10.00
N VAL A 17 4.67 9.42 -8.91
CA VAL A 17 3.50 8.53 -8.92
C VAL A 17 2.22 9.37 -8.76
N PRO A 18 1.35 9.45 -9.78
CA PRO A 18 0.11 10.19 -9.67
C PRO A 18 -0.83 9.55 -8.66
N TYR A 19 -1.53 10.40 -7.89
CA TYR A 19 -2.67 9.99 -7.09
C TYR A 19 -3.89 10.84 -7.40
N HIS A 20 -5.06 10.21 -7.34
CA HIS A 20 -6.36 10.86 -7.38
C HIS A 20 -7.12 10.51 -6.09
N ILE A 21 -7.54 11.49 -5.31
CA ILE A 21 -8.29 11.29 -4.06
C ILE A 21 -9.66 11.95 -4.17
N THR A 22 -10.71 11.22 -3.82
CA THR A 22 -12.09 11.74 -3.76
C THR A 22 -12.63 11.71 -2.33
N SER A 23 -13.75 12.38 -2.08
CA SER A 23 -14.46 12.34 -0.80
C SER A 23 -15.95 12.06 -0.99
N CYS A 24 -16.47 11.08 -0.26
CA CYS A 24 -17.91 10.75 -0.21
C CYS A 24 -18.73 11.79 0.57
N GLY A 25 -18.12 12.54 1.48
CA GLY A 25 -18.83 13.42 2.40
C GLY A 25 -18.92 14.89 1.95
N ALA A 26 -19.79 15.66 2.62
CA ALA A 26 -19.96 17.09 2.40
C ALA A 26 -18.78 17.97 2.89
N GLY A 27 -17.63 17.36 3.24
CA GLY A 27 -16.44 18.05 3.72
C GLY A 27 -15.44 18.34 2.61
N SER A 28 -14.74 19.47 2.71
CA SER A 28 -13.57 19.77 1.89
C SER A 28 -12.43 18.80 2.21
N ILE A 29 -11.75 18.30 1.17
CA ILE A 29 -10.55 17.49 1.35
C ILE A 29 -9.40 18.40 1.82
N ASN A 30 -8.82 18.09 2.98
CA ASN A 30 -7.58 18.73 3.40
C ASN A 30 -6.42 18.22 2.53
N ALA A 31 -5.90 19.07 1.65
CA ALA A 31 -4.87 18.70 0.68
C ALA A 31 -3.59 18.15 1.33
N ALA A 32 -3.13 18.77 2.43
CA ALA A 32 -1.92 18.34 3.14
C ALA A 32 -2.11 16.95 3.79
N GLN A 33 -3.28 16.71 4.38
CA GLN A 33 -3.62 15.40 4.93
C GLN A 33 -3.75 14.35 3.84
N GLY A 34 -4.47 14.66 2.74
CA GLY A 34 -4.64 13.75 1.60
C GLY A 34 -3.29 13.35 1.00
N HIS A 35 -2.38 14.30 0.79
CA HIS A 35 -1.03 14.04 0.33
C HIS A 35 -0.24 13.14 1.30
N SER A 36 -0.27 13.45 2.60
CA SER A 36 0.40 12.64 3.64
C SER A 36 -0.11 11.19 3.68
N LEU A 37 -1.43 11.01 3.51
CA LEU A 37 -2.04 9.68 3.42
C LEU A 37 -1.64 8.95 2.14
N ALA A 38 -1.58 9.63 0.99
CA ALA A 38 -1.08 9.03 -0.26
C ALA A 38 0.37 8.55 -0.11
N VAL A 39 1.26 9.38 0.43
CA VAL A 39 2.67 9.01 0.70
C VAL A 39 2.75 7.80 1.62
N SER A 40 2.01 7.82 2.73
CA SER A 40 1.97 6.73 3.71
C SER A 40 1.47 5.43 3.08
N SER A 41 0.39 5.49 2.31
CA SER A 41 -0.20 4.33 1.65
C SER A 41 0.70 3.75 0.57
N ALA A 42 1.39 4.57 -0.22
CA ALA A 42 2.34 4.08 -1.21
C ALA A 42 3.49 3.32 -0.54
N ARG A 43 4.00 3.85 0.57
CA ARG A 43 5.04 3.22 1.38
C ARG A 43 4.55 1.90 1.99
N ILE A 44 3.34 1.88 2.56
CA ILE A 44 2.73 0.65 3.10
C ILE A 44 2.56 -0.38 1.97
N ALA A 45 2.04 -0.01 0.81
CA ALA A 45 1.84 -0.91 -0.33
C ALA A 45 3.15 -1.59 -0.76
N CYS A 46 4.21 -0.80 -0.95
CA CYS A 46 5.52 -1.33 -1.34
C CYS A 46 6.11 -2.25 -0.26
N MET A 47 6.11 -1.80 0.99
CA MET A 47 6.66 -2.59 2.10
C MET A 47 5.85 -3.86 2.36
N SER A 48 4.52 -3.82 2.21
CA SER A 48 3.64 -4.99 2.31
C SER A 48 4.00 -6.02 1.23
N ALA A 49 4.21 -5.57 -0.02
CA ALA A 49 4.65 -6.45 -1.09
C ALA A 49 6.05 -7.05 -0.82
N ASP A 50 6.97 -6.27 -0.27
CA ASP A 50 8.29 -6.78 0.13
C ASP A 50 8.20 -7.80 1.28
N ILE A 51 7.32 -7.58 2.25
CA ILE A 51 7.09 -8.52 3.35
C ILE A 51 6.50 -9.83 2.80
N MET A 52 5.47 -9.75 1.96
CA MET A 52 4.84 -10.93 1.34
C MET A 52 5.85 -11.77 0.55
N ARG A 53 6.82 -11.14 -0.11
CA ARG A 53 7.88 -11.81 -0.90
C ARG A 53 9.09 -12.22 -0.06
N GLY A 54 9.04 -12.05 1.27
CA GLY A 54 10.14 -12.37 2.17
C GLY A 54 11.39 -11.51 2.00
N GLN A 55 11.27 -10.32 1.39
CA GLN A 55 12.36 -9.34 1.24
C GLN A 55 12.49 -8.43 2.47
N LEU A 56 11.42 -8.23 3.22
CA LEU A 56 11.40 -7.33 4.37
C LEU A 56 10.76 -7.97 5.59
N HIS A 57 11.30 -7.69 6.77
CA HIS A 57 10.71 -8.15 8.03
C HIS A 57 9.46 -7.34 8.39
N ALA A 58 8.36 -8.01 8.71
CA ALA A 58 7.06 -7.41 9.05
C ALA A 58 7.16 -6.34 10.17
N GLY A 59 8.10 -6.51 11.11
CA GLY A 59 8.41 -5.53 12.15
C GLY A 59 8.60 -4.08 11.66
N LYS A 60 9.01 -3.88 10.41
CA LYS A 60 9.20 -2.55 9.80
C LYS A 60 7.88 -1.77 9.62
N LEU A 61 6.73 -2.45 9.56
CA LEU A 61 5.40 -1.84 9.44
C LEU A 61 4.66 -1.67 10.77
N ARG A 62 5.22 -2.12 11.91
CA ARG A 62 4.53 -2.07 13.23
C ARG A 62 4.03 -0.69 13.65
N ARG A 63 4.64 0.40 13.16
CA ARG A 63 4.20 1.77 13.46
C ARG A 63 3.10 2.28 12.53
N ALA A 64 2.91 1.66 11.37
CA ALA A 64 1.98 2.12 10.34
C ALA A 64 0.75 1.21 10.21
N VAL A 65 0.85 -0.04 10.67
CA VAL A 65 -0.16 -1.09 10.49
C VAL A 65 -0.58 -1.63 11.86
N THR A 66 -1.86 -1.99 12.01
CA THR A 66 -2.36 -2.62 13.24
C THR A 66 -1.82 -4.04 13.41
N GLY A 67 -1.75 -4.52 14.66
CA GLY A 67 -1.28 -5.89 14.96
C GLY A 67 -1.99 -7.00 14.18
N PRO A 68 -3.34 -7.02 14.13
CA PRO A 68 -4.07 -8.02 13.34
C PRO A 68 -3.77 -7.96 11.84
N CYS A 69 -3.64 -6.76 11.28
CA CYS A 69 -3.31 -6.57 9.86
C CYS A 69 -1.88 -7.04 9.57
N LEU A 70 -0.94 -6.78 10.47
CA LEU A 70 0.44 -7.24 10.35
C LEU A 70 0.55 -8.76 10.38
N LYS A 71 -0.20 -9.43 11.27
CA LYS A 71 -0.25 -10.89 11.36
C LYS A 71 -0.79 -11.52 10.08
N LYS A 72 -1.74 -10.87 9.40
CA LYS A 72 -2.25 -11.32 8.09
C LYS A 72 -1.16 -11.25 7.03
N LEU A 73 -0.38 -10.15 6.96
CA LEU A 73 0.77 -10.05 6.05
C LEU A 73 1.81 -11.15 6.30
N GLU A 74 2.15 -11.43 7.56
CA GLU A 74 3.06 -12.52 7.93
C GLU A 74 2.52 -13.88 7.48
N THR A 75 1.21 -14.10 7.63
CA THR A 75 0.54 -15.33 7.17
C THR A 75 0.59 -15.45 5.65
N MET A 76 0.31 -14.37 4.91
CA MET A 76 0.42 -14.34 3.45
C MET A 76 1.85 -14.62 2.99
N ALA A 77 2.85 -14.04 3.65
CA ALA A 77 4.26 -14.27 3.35
C ALA A 77 4.64 -15.74 3.52
N TYR A 78 4.18 -16.37 4.60
CA TYR A 78 4.40 -17.80 4.85
C TYR A 78 3.76 -18.68 3.77
N LEU A 79 2.51 -18.41 3.40
CA LEU A 79 1.81 -19.15 2.35
C LEU A 79 2.49 -18.99 0.98
N LEU A 80 2.91 -17.76 0.66
CA LEU A 80 3.59 -17.48 -0.60
C LEU A 80 4.97 -18.15 -0.65
N ASP A 81 5.73 -18.16 0.46
CA ASP A 81 7.02 -18.86 0.50
C ASP A 81 6.85 -20.37 0.26
N ASN A 82 5.87 -21.01 0.92
CA ASN A 82 5.56 -22.42 0.68
C ASN A 82 5.18 -22.70 -0.78
N HIS A 83 4.40 -21.81 -1.40
CA HIS A 83 4.03 -21.94 -2.82
C HIS A 83 5.22 -21.69 -3.77
N MET A 84 6.13 -20.79 -3.41
CA MET A 84 7.37 -20.53 -4.16
C MET A 84 8.39 -21.67 -4.04
N GLN A 85 8.38 -22.43 -2.94
CA GLN A 85 9.25 -23.61 -2.80
C GLN A 85 8.93 -24.70 -3.84
N SER A 86 7.66 -24.86 -4.21
CA SER A 86 7.24 -25.78 -5.27
C SER A 86 7.36 -25.18 -6.69
N ASN A 87 7.66 -23.89 -6.82
CA ASN A 87 7.73 -23.17 -8.10
C ASN A 87 8.97 -22.25 -8.19
N PRO A 88 10.16 -22.78 -8.54
CA PRO A 88 11.42 -22.02 -8.56
C PRO A 88 11.42 -20.80 -9.50
N GLU A 89 10.71 -20.90 -10.63
CA GLU A 89 10.58 -19.79 -11.58
C GLU A 89 9.79 -18.61 -11.01
N LEU A 90 8.73 -18.90 -10.25
CA LEU A 90 7.93 -17.89 -9.56
C LEU A 90 8.78 -17.18 -8.51
N LYS A 91 9.58 -17.95 -7.76
CA LYS A 91 10.53 -17.42 -6.78
C LYS A 91 11.53 -16.46 -7.42
N ALA A 92 12.10 -16.82 -8.56
CA ALA A 92 13.05 -15.95 -9.27
C ALA A 92 12.38 -14.65 -9.76
N LYS A 93 11.17 -14.71 -10.31
CA LYS A 93 10.44 -13.52 -10.78
C LYS A 93 10.06 -12.57 -9.65
N LEU A 94 9.63 -13.11 -8.50
CA LEU A 94 9.14 -12.30 -7.39
C LEU A 94 10.25 -11.77 -6.48
N ARG A 95 11.39 -12.45 -6.35
CA ARG A 95 12.35 -12.12 -5.29
C ARG A 95 13.29 -10.96 -5.62
N TYR A 96 13.66 -10.78 -6.88
CA TYR A 96 14.78 -9.89 -7.25
C TYR A 96 14.37 -8.52 -7.78
N LEU A 97 13.12 -8.34 -8.18
CA LEU A 97 12.66 -7.10 -8.83
C LEU A 97 12.05 -6.14 -7.80
N PRO A 98 12.32 -4.83 -7.91
CA PRO A 98 11.75 -3.84 -6.99
C PRO A 98 10.24 -3.72 -7.17
N VAL A 99 9.53 -3.43 -6.08
CA VAL A 99 8.12 -3.03 -6.14
C VAL A 99 8.07 -1.54 -6.45
N VAL A 100 7.46 -1.22 -7.60
CA VAL A 100 7.36 0.16 -8.08
C VAL A 100 5.89 0.55 -8.18
N PRO A 101 5.42 1.52 -7.37
CA PRO A 101 4.07 2.06 -7.51
C PRO A 101 3.95 2.91 -8.77
N ARG A 102 2.81 2.81 -9.47
CA ARG A 102 2.58 3.46 -10.77
C ARG A 102 1.44 4.46 -10.76
N MET A 103 0.41 4.20 -9.97
CA MET A 103 -0.69 5.14 -9.75
C MET A 103 -1.44 4.79 -8.48
N MET A 104 -2.21 5.75 -7.97
CA MET A 104 -3.02 5.56 -6.77
C MET A 104 -4.41 6.19 -6.94
N SER A 105 -5.42 5.50 -6.46
CA SER A 105 -6.80 6.01 -6.42
C SER A 105 -7.34 5.85 -5.00
N GLY A 106 -7.57 6.98 -4.33
CA GLY A 106 -8.01 7.04 -2.95
C GLY A 106 -9.39 7.66 -2.78
N MET A 107 -10.02 7.35 -1.65
CA MET A 107 -11.32 7.89 -1.27
C MET A 107 -11.41 8.05 0.25
N PHE A 108 -11.82 9.23 0.69
CA PHE A 108 -12.36 9.41 2.03
C PHE A 108 -13.78 8.89 2.08
N ILE A 109 -13.98 7.77 2.77
CA ILE A 109 -15.31 7.20 3.04
C ILE A 109 -16.03 8.07 4.07
N ASN A 110 -15.29 8.54 5.08
CA ASN A 110 -15.73 9.47 6.10
C ASN A 110 -14.49 10.19 6.69
N PRO A 111 -14.65 11.16 7.62
CA PRO A 111 -13.52 11.92 8.16
C PRO A 111 -12.43 11.08 8.85
N THR A 112 -12.72 9.85 9.28
CA THR A 112 -11.81 8.98 10.03
C THR A 112 -11.42 7.71 9.27
N THR A 113 -11.87 7.53 8.02
CA THR A 113 -11.64 6.33 7.22
C THR A 113 -11.27 6.72 5.79
N PHE A 114 -10.08 6.28 5.36
CA PHE A 114 -9.53 6.52 4.04
C PHE A 114 -9.17 5.20 3.39
N GLU A 115 -9.66 4.97 2.19
CA GLU A 115 -9.40 3.77 1.40
C GLU A 115 -8.59 4.16 0.16
N ILE A 116 -7.64 3.32 -0.24
CA ILE A 116 -6.81 3.61 -1.40
C ILE A 116 -6.32 2.35 -2.07
N SER A 117 -6.43 2.34 -3.38
CA SER A 117 -5.89 1.30 -4.26
C SER A 117 -4.63 1.83 -4.92
N THR A 118 -3.54 1.08 -4.81
CA THR A 118 -2.25 1.41 -5.41
C THR A 118 -1.91 0.37 -6.46
N HIS A 119 -1.69 0.82 -7.69
CA HIS A 119 -1.15 -0.02 -8.75
C HIS A 119 0.36 -0.18 -8.55
N LEU A 120 0.83 -1.41 -8.48
CA LEU A 120 2.23 -1.77 -8.27
C LEU A 120 2.72 -2.59 -9.46
N THR A 121 3.98 -2.41 -9.83
CA THR A 121 4.69 -3.28 -10.77
C THR A 121 5.85 -3.98 -10.07
N ILE A 122 6.02 -5.27 -10.36
CA ILE A 122 7.19 -6.05 -9.97
C ILE A 122 7.75 -6.66 -11.24
N GLY A 123 8.80 -6.03 -11.78
CA GLY A 123 9.23 -6.31 -13.14
C GLY A 123 8.15 -5.95 -14.15
N VAL A 124 7.70 -6.95 -14.91
CA VAL A 124 6.62 -6.82 -15.92
C VAL A 124 5.23 -7.18 -15.38
N GLN A 125 5.15 -7.68 -14.15
CA GLN A 125 3.88 -8.10 -13.53
C GLN A 125 3.21 -6.92 -12.84
N ASN A 126 1.89 -6.85 -12.98
CA ASN A 126 1.04 -5.81 -12.39
C ASN A 126 0.30 -6.38 -11.20
N TYR A 127 0.22 -5.61 -10.12
CA TYR A 127 -0.47 -5.95 -8.90
C TYR A 127 -1.28 -4.75 -8.41
N TRP A 128 -2.32 -5.03 -7.64
CA TRP A 128 -3.11 -4.02 -6.97
C TRP A 128 -3.04 -4.22 -5.47
N SER A 129 -2.66 -3.16 -4.75
CA SER A 129 -2.72 -3.13 -3.30
C SER A 129 -3.89 -2.28 -2.82
N ASN A 130 -4.80 -2.89 -2.06
CA ASN A 130 -5.93 -2.21 -1.45
C ASN A 130 -5.63 -1.98 0.04
N ILE A 131 -5.65 -0.72 0.45
CA ILE A 131 -5.30 -0.29 1.82
C ILE A 131 -6.45 0.50 2.42
N VAL A 132 -6.77 0.19 3.68
CA VAL A 132 -7.69 0.96 4.51
C VAL A 132 -6.93 1.57 5.67
N LEU A 133 -6.84 2.89 5.70
CA LEU A 133 -6.31 3.69 6.80
C LEU A 133 -7.48 4.19 7.67
N ARG A 134 -7.38 3.98 8.98
CA ARG A 134 -8.32 4.54 9.96
C ARG A 134 -7.62 5.47 10.93
N GLN A 135 -8.29 6.55 11.29
CA GLN A 135 -7.82 7.47 12.31
C GLN A 135 -8.09 6.89 13.70
N MET A 136 -7.02 6.69 14.46
CA MET A 136 -7.04 6.24 15.85
C MET A 136 -6.34 7.31 16.71
N GLY A 137 -7.12 8.16 17.36
CA GLY A 137 -6.62 9.38 18.01
C GLY A 137 -6.03 10.36 17.00
N CYS A 138 -4.77 10.76 17.19
CA CYS A 138 -4.06 11.66 16.28
C CYS A 138 -3.32 10.96 15.12
N ARG A 139 -3.43 9.62 15.01
CA ARG A 139 -2.66 8.82 14.05
C ARG A 139 -3.56 8.12 13.05
N TRP A 140 -3.07 7.96 11.82
CA TRP A 140 -3.68 7.10 10.82
C TRP A 140 -2.95 5.77 10.78
N LEU A 141 -3.68 4.67 10.93
CA LEU A 141 -3.13 3.32 10.93
C LEU A 141 -3.82 2.46 9.88
N CYS A 142 -3.04 1.64 9.20
CA CYS A 142 -3.55 0.65 8.26
C CYS A 142 -4.20 -0.50 9.02
N THR A 143 -5.51 -0.64 8.82
CA THR A 143 -6.33 -1.70 9.40
C THR A 143 -6.54 -2.87 8.46
N MET A 144 -6.35 -2.64 7.16
CA MET A 144 -6.44 -3.65 6.12
C MET A 144 -5.45 -3.32 5.02
N THR A 145 -4.74 -4.35 4.57
CA THR A 145 -3.90 -4.34 3.38
C THR A 145 -4.12 -5.66 2.68
N ASP A 146 -4.33 -5.60 1.38
CA ASP A 146 -4.45 -6.76 0.52
C ASP A 146 -3.65 -6.51 -0.75
N ILE A 147 -3.07 -7.55 -1.33
CA ILE A 147 -2.29 -7.46 -2.57
C ILE A 147 -2.67 -8.65 -3.45
N GLY A 148 -3.13 -8.35 -4.67
CA GLY A 148 -3.53 -9.31 -5.69
C GLY A 148 -3.00 -8.97 -7.06
#